data_AF-A0A3D5JHJ6-F1
#
_entry.id   AF-A0A3D5JHJ6-F1
#
_cell.length_a   1.000
_cell.length_b   1.000
_cell.length_c   1.000
_cell.angle_alpha   90.00
_cell.angle_beta   90.00
_cell.angle_gamma   90.00
#
_symmetry.space_group_name_H-M   'P 1'
#
loop_
_entity.id
_entity.type
_entity.pdbx_description
1 polymer ?
#
loop_
_entity_poly.entity_id
_entity_poly.type
_entity_poly.pdbx_seq_one_letter_code
_entity_poly.pdbx_strand_id
1 'polypeptide(L)'
;HDHDHDHPAADEGMDDDAKADAKAVAERRVRLGLLLTEIGRVNNIEVTEDDTRQAVFEEARRYPGQEQQVLEYFQKNEQAMQQLAGPIFEDKTVDFILEMANVTEVETDVETLYAAPDESAEAAPKKKAAKKAAKKATAKKAAAKKAAPKKAAAKKATAKKAAPKKS
;
A
#
# COMPACT_ATOMS: atom_id res chain seq x y z
N HIS A 1 -32.14 -34.02 10.04
CA HIS A 1 -30.82 -34.58 10.39
C HIS A 1 -30.00 -33.38 10.80
N ASP A 2 -30.25 -32.93 12.02
CA ASP A 2 -29.55 -31.83 12.64
C ASP A 2 -28.22 -32.43 13.09
N HIS A 3 -27.19 -32.19 12.29
CA HIS A 3 -25.82 -32.33 12.78
C HIS A 3 -25.54 -31.07 13.60
N ASP A 4 -25.89 -31.12 14.89
CA ASP A 4 -25.19 -30.37 15.91
C ASP A 4 -23.72 -30.82 15.84
N HIS A 5 -22.95 -30.13 15.02
CA HIS A 5 -21.50 -30.20 15.07
C HIS A 5 -21.08 -29.51 16.36
N ASP A 6 -20.81 -30.32 17.38
CA ASP A 6 -20.07 -29.91 18.56
C ASP A 6 -18.69 -29.44 18.07
N HIS A 7 -18.59 -28.14 17.83
CA HIS A 7 -17.37 -27.50 17.38
C HIS A 7 -16.51 -27.27 18.63
N PRO A 8 -15.38 -27.99 18.77
CA PRO A 8 -14.52 -27.82 19.94
C PRO A 8 -14.07 -26.37 20.06
N ALA A 9 -13.83 -25.93 21.29
CA ALA A 9 -13.42 -24.56 21.52
C ALA A 9 -12.10 -24.27 20.79
N ALA A 10 -11.93 -23.05 20.25
CA ALA A 10 -10.76 -22.72 19.43
C ALA A 10 -9.42 -22.81 20.21
N ASP A 11 -9.49 -22.87 21.54
CA ASP A 11 -8.40 -23.04 22.49
C ASP A 11 -8.41 -24.41 23.21
N GLU A 12 -9.18 -25.39 22.71
CA GLU A 12 -9.25 -26.73 23.28
C GLU A 12 -7.93 -27.48 23.06
N GLY A 13 -7.39 -28.06 24.14
CA GLY A 13 -6.10 -28.74 24.13
C GLY A 13 -4.85 -27.83 24.18
N MET A 14 -5.01 -26.50 24.18
CA MET A 14 -3.91 -25.57 24.46
C MET A 14 -3.60 -25.49 25.96
N ASP A 15 -2.33 -25.31 26.31
CA ASP A 15 -1.88 -24.92 27.66
C ASP A 15 -2.12 -23.42 27.95
N ASP A 16 -1.99 -23.02 29.21
CA ASP A 16 -2.31 -21.66 29.66
C ASP A 16 -1.43 -20.57 29.02
N ASP A 17 -0.16 -20.87 28.71
CA ASP A 17 0.76 -19.92 28.07
C ASP A 17 0.38 -19.75 26.59
N ALA A 18 0.14 -20.85 25.87
CA ALA A 18 -0.36 -20.82 24.49
C ALA A 18 -1.71 -20.07 24.37
N LYS A 19 -2.60 -20.21 25.35
CA LYS A 19 -3.86 -19.45 25.44
C LYS A 19 -3.63 -17.95 25.66
N ALA A 20 -2.67 -17.60 26.52
CA ALA A 20 -2.34 -16.20 26.79
C ALA A 20 -1.79 -15.50 25.53
N ASP A 21 -0.87 -16.13 24.82
CA ASP A 21 -0.29 -15.62 23.57
C ASP A 21 -1.35 -15.49 22.47
N ALA A 22 -2.15 -16.54 22.25
CA ALA A 22 -3.24 -16.52 21.26
C ALA A 22 -4.24 -15.38 21.56
N LYS A 23 -4.58 -15.18 22.85
CA LYS A 23 -5.45 -14.09 23.29
C LYS A 23 -4.82 -12.71 23.05
N ALA A 24 -3.53 -12.52 23.34
CA ALA A 24 -2.85 -11.25 23.11
C ALA A 24 -2.83 -10.88 21.61
N VAL A 25 -2.54 -11.84 20.74
CA VAL A 25 -2.58 -11.66 19.28
C VAL A 25 -4.00 -11.37 18.79
N ALA A 26 -5.01 -12.09 19.30
CA ALA A 26 -6.42 -11.86 18.95
C ALA A 26 -6.90 -10.47 19.39
N GLU A 27 -6.60 -10.06 20.63
CA GLU A 27 -6.96 -8.74 21.18
C GLU A 27 -6.35 -7.60 20.36
N ARG A 28 -5.07 -7.74 19.97
CA ARG A 28 -4.39 -6.78 19.07
C ARG A 28 -5.05 -6.72 17.70
N ARG A 29 -5.34 -7.86 17.07
CA ARG A 29 -5.99 -7.93 15.74
C ARG A 29 -7.40 -7.33 15.75
N VAL A 30 -8.24 -7.69 16.73
CA VAL A 30 -9.60 -7.17 16.86
C VAL A 30 -9.60 -5.66 17.07
N ARG A 31 -8.72 -5.13 17.94
CA ARG A 31 -8.58 -3.68 18.13
C ARG A 31 -8.16 -2.94 16.86
N LEU A 32 -7.20 -3.48 16.11
CA LEU A 32 -6.74 -2.88 14.86
C LEU A 32 -7.84 -2.92 13.78
N GLY A 33 -8.52 -4.05 13.60
CA GLY A 33 -9.61 -4.16 12.62
C GLY A 33 -10.76 -3.19 12.92
N LEU A 34 -11.16 -3.05 14.19
CA LEU A 34 -12.17 -2.07 14.61
C LEU A 34 -11.72 -0.62 14.37
N LEU A 35 -10.44 -0.31 14.66
CA LEU A 35 -9.88 1.02 14.44
C LEU A 35 -9.82 1.39 12.95
N LEU A 36 -9.31 0.50 12.09
CA LEU A 36 -9.26 0.71 10.65
C LEU A 36 -10.67 0.84 10.06
N THR A 37 -11.60 -0.03 10.45
CA THR A 37 -13.01 0.05 10.05
C THR A 37 -13.62 1.41 10.36
N GLU A 38 -13.45 1.91 11.59
CA GLU A 38 -14.02 3.20 11.97
C GLU A 38 -13.33 4.39 11.28
N ILE A 39 -12.02 4.35 11.06
CA ILE A 39 -11.31 5.37 10.29
C ILE A 39 -11.83 5.43 8.85
N GLY A 40 -11.89 4.29 8.15
CA GLY A 40 -12.38 4.26 6.77
C GLY A 40 -13.85 4.66 6.68
N ARG A 41 -14.69 4.24 7.62
CA ARG A 41 -16.12 4.63 7.69
C ARG A 41 -16.31 6.14 7.90
N VAL A 42 -15.57 6.76 8.83
CA VAL A 42 -15.69 8.20 9.11
C VAL A 42 -15.19 9.05 7.94
N ASN A 43 -14.21 8.57 7.17
CA ASN A 43 -13.64 9.28 6.03
C ASN A 43 -14.28 8.89 4.69
N ASN A 44 -15.31 8.03 4.68
CA ASN A 44 -16.03 7.54 3.49
C ASN A 44 -15.07 6.87 2.47
N ILE A 45 -14.17 6.02 2.97
CA ILE A 45 -13.33 5.17 2.12
C ILE A 45 -14.20 4.04 1.59
N GLU A 46 -14.33 3.96 0.27
CA GLU A 46 -15.14 2.95 -0.42
C GLU A 46 -14.28 2.08 -1.33
N VAL A 47 -14.63 0.80 -1.44
CA VAL A 47 -14.04 -0.13 -2.42
C VAL A 47 -14.85 -0.03 -3.70
N THR A 48 -14.19 0.32 -4.80
CA THR A 48 -14.81 0.47 -6.12
C THR A 48 -14.72 -0.81 -6.94
N GLU A 49 -15.54 -0.93 -7.98
CA GLU A 49 -15.46 -2.04 -8.93
C GLU A 49 -14.08 -2.15 -9.60
N ASP A 50 -13.41 -1.02 -9.85
CA ASP A 50 -12.08 -0.99 -10.43
C ASP A 50 -11.01 -1.49 -9.46
N ASP A 51 -11.10 -1.16 -8.16
CA ASP A 51 -10.19 -1.72 -7.14
C ASP A 51 -10.32 -3.25 -7.08
N THR A 52 -11.56 -3.77 -7.02
CA THR A 52 -11.81 -5.22 -6.98
C THR A 52 -11.35 -5.90 -8.27
N ARG A 53 -11.54 -5.26 -9.43
CA ARG A 53 -11.03 -5.75 -10.72
C ARG A 53 -9.50 -5.80 -10.75
N GLN A 54 -8.81 -4.82 -10.17
CA GLN A 54 -7.35 -4.84 -10.04
C GLN A 54 -6.90 -5.97 -9.10
N ALA A 55 -7.50 -6.11 -7.92
CA ALA A 55 -7.20 -7.20 -6.99
C ALA A 55 -7.38 -8.60 -7.61
N VAL A 56 -8.41 -8.80 -8.45
CA VAL A 56 -8.60 -10.05 -9.20
C VAL A 56 -7.45 -10.31 -10.19
N PHE A 57 -6.92 -9.29 -10.86
CA PHE A 57 -5.74 -9.43 -11.72
C PHE A 57 -4.45 -9.69 -10.94
N GLU A 58 -4.32 -9.11 -9.75
CA GLU A 58 -3.17 -9.36 -8.86
C GLU A 58 -3.21 -10.76 -8.26
N GLU A 59 -4.38 -11.24 -7.85
CA GLU A 59 -4.56 -12.61 -7.39
C GLU A 59 -4.28 -13.60 -8.53
N ALA A 60 -4.77 -13.35 -9.74
CA ALA A 60 -4.46 -14.19 -10.90
C ALA A 60 -2.93 -14.27 -11.18
N ARG A 61 -2.17 -13.19 -10.97
CA ARG A 61 -0.69 -13.20 -11.11
C ARG A 61 0.02 -14.10 -10.08
N ARG A 62 -0.62 -14.43 -8.96
CA ARG A 62 -0.10 -15.37 -7.95
C ARG A 62 -0.18 -16.84 -8.43
N TYR A 63 -0.94 -17.12 -9.50
CA TYR A 63 -1.14 -18.46 -10.06
C TYR A 63 -0.70 -18.57 -11.55
N PRO A 64 0.62 -18.54 -11.84
CA PRO A 64 1.14 -18.65 -13.21
C PRO A 64 0.64 -19.91 -13.95
N GLY A 65 0.15 -19.73 -15.17
CA GLY A 65 -0.41 -20.79 -16.02
C GLY A 65 -1.85 -21.21 -15.67
N GLN A 66 -2.48 -20.60 -14.66
CA GLN A 66 -3.89 -20.83 -14.28
C GLN A 66 -4.68 -19.51 -14.22
N GLU A 67 -4.12 -18.41 -14.73
CA GLU A 67 -4.65 -17.06 -14.59
C GLU A 67 -6.10 -16.95 -15.11
N GLN A 68 -6.40 -17.57 -16.26
CA GLN A 68 -7.75 -17.59 -16.81
C GLN A 68 -8.77 -18.28 -15.90
N GLN A 69 -8.38 -19.34 -15.19
CA GLN A 69 -9.27 -20.06 -14.26
C GLN A 69 -9.56 -19.22 -13.02
N VAL A 70 -8.56 -18.48 -12.52
CA VAL A 70 -8.73 -17.53 -11.40
C VAL A 70 -9.66 -16.39 -11.81
N LEU A 71 -9.45 -15.79 -12.98
CA LEU A 71 -10.33 -14.74 -13.52
C LEU A 71 -11.78 -15.24 -13.69
N GLU A 72 -11.96 -16.44 -14.23
CA GLU A 72 -13.28 -17.05 -14.44
C GLU A 72 -13.97 -17.39 -13.10
N TYR A 73 -13.22 -17.87 -12.11
CA TYR A 73 -13.73 -18.15 -10.76
C TYR A 73 -14.31 -16.89 -10.11
N PHE A 74 -13.55 -15.79 -10.07
CA PHE A 74 -14.02 -14.52 -9.51
C PHE A 74 -15.17 -13.91 -10.31
N GLN A 75 -15.16 -13.98 -11.65
CA GLN A 75 -16.28 -13.51 -12.48
C GLN A 75 -17.60 -14.26 -12.25
N LYS A 76 -17.53 -15.55 -11.89
CA LYS A 76 -18.70 -16.39 -11.64
C LYS A 76 -19.13 -16.47 -10.17
N ASN A 77 -18.30 -15.98 -9.25
CA ASN A 77 -18.53 -16.10 -7.82
C ASN A 77 -18.47 -14.73 -7.12
N GLU A 78 -19.64 -14.11 -6.96
CA GLU A 78 -19.77 -12.82 -6.26
C GLU A 78 -19.30 -12.90 -4.80
N GLN A 79 -19.47 -14.04 -4.12
CA GLN A 79 -18.95 -14.22 -2.75
C GLN A 79 -17.43 -14.26 -2.70
N ALA A 80 -16.75 -14.71 -3.77
CA ALA A 80 -15.30 -14.62 -3.87
C ALA A 80 -14.86 -13.17 -4.13
N MET A 81 -15.58 -12.42 -4.97
CA MET A 81 -15.34 -10.98 -5.16
C MET A 81 -15.47 -10.19 -3.86
N GLN A 82 -16.49 -10.49 -3.05
CA GLN A 82 -16.69 -9.85 -1.75
C GLN A 82 -15.57 -10.13 -0.73
N GLN A 83 -14.89 -11.29 -0.81
CA GLN A 83 -13.74 -11.61 0.05
C GLN A 83 -12.52 -10.71 -0.23
N LEU A 84 -12.38 -10.18 -1.46
CA LEU A 84 -11.31 -9.23 -1.80
C LEU A 84 -11.56 -7.83 -1.20
N ALA A 85 -12.82 -7.47 -0.94
CA ALA A 85 -13.18 -6.12 -0.50
C ALA A 85 -12.61 -5.76 0.88
N GLY A 86 -12.49 -6.72 1.81
CA GLY A 86 -11.90 -6.49 3.13
C GLY A 86 -10.44 -6.03 3.05
N PRO A 87 -9.53 -6.84 2.47
CA PRO A 87 -8.14 -6.45 2.26
C PRO A 87 -7.97 -5.12 1.49
N ILE A 88 -8.72 -4.91 0.40
CA ILE A 88 -8.65 -3.66 -0.37
C ILE A 88 -9.04 -2.45 0.50
N PHE A 89 -10.08 -2.58 1.32
CA PHE A 89 -10.52 -1.52 2.23
C PHE A 89 -9.46 -1.22 3.30
N GLU A 90 -8.83 -2.26 3.86
CA GLU A 90 -7.73 -2.11 4.82
C GLU A 90 -6.54 -1.37 4.20
N ASP A 91 -6.07 -1.80 3.02
CA ASP A 91 -4.95 -1.18 2.30
C ASP A 91 -5.24 0.30 1.99
N LYS A 92 -6.41 0.61 1.40
CA LYS A 92 -6.82 2.01 1.11
C LYS A 92 -6.95 2.86 2.37
N THR A 93 -7.32 2.25 3.51
CA THR A 93 -7.39 2.95 4.80
C THR A 93 -5.99 3.23 5.36
N VAL A 94 -5.05 2.30 5.21
CA VAL A 94 -3.65 2.50 5.60
C VAL A 94 -2.99 3.58 4.73
N ASP A 95 -3.19 3.57 3.42
CA ASP A 95 -2.70 4.60 2.50
C ASP A 95 -3.20 6.00 2.90
N PHE A 96 -4.51 6.14 3.17
CA PHE A 96 -5.09 7.40 3.66
C PHE A 96 -4.48 7.87 5.00
N ILE A 97 -4.18 6.95 5.92
CA ILE A 97 -3.47 7.28 7.17
C ILE A 97 -2.04 7.76 6.88
N LEU A 98 -1.34 7.13 5.93
CA LEU A 98 0.02 7.50 5.53
C LEU A 98 0.08 8.87 4.84
N GLU A 99 -0.91 9.23 4.01
CA GLU A 99 -1.01 10.57 3.40
C GLU A 99 -1.12 11.70 4.44
N MET A 100 -1.73 11.42 5.60
CA MET A 100 -1.83 12.36 6.72
C MET A 100 -0.67 12.27 7.72
N ALA A 101 0.16 11.23 7.64
CA ALA A 101 1.21 10.97 8.61
C ALA A 101 2.43 11.88 8.42
N ASN A 102 3.07 12.25 9.53
CA ASN A 102 4.37 12.93 9.49
C ASN A 102 5.50 11.91 9.31
N VAL A 103 5.74 11.52 8.06
CA VAL A 103 6.81 10.58 7.69
C VAL A 103 8.18 11.23 7.85
N THR A 104 9.09 10.56 8.56
CA THR A 104 10.48 10.99 8.72
C THR A 104 11.44 9.90 8.29
N GLU A 105 12.31 10.19 7.33
CA GLU A 105 13.38 9.28 6.90
C GLU A 105 14.45 9.14 7.99
N VAL A 106 14.98 7.92 8.13
CA VAL A 106 16.08 7.57 9.04
C VAL A 106 17.05 6.69 8.27
N GLU A 107 18.30 7.13 8.12
CA GLU A 107 19.36 6.29 7.58
C GLU A 107 19.67 5.15 8.56
N THR A 108 19.66 3.92 8.07
CA THR A 108 19.97 2.70 8.84
C THR A 108 20.82 1.76 7.99
N ASP A 109 21.61 0.92 8.65
CA ASP A 109 22.38 -0.13 7.99
C ASP A 109 21.58 -1.44 7.88
N VAL A 110 22.12 -2.41 7.13
CA VAL A 110 21.44 -3.68 6.84
C VAL A 110 21.30 -4.56 8.08
N GLU A 111 22.28 -4.56 8.99
CA GLU A 111 22.24 -5.38 10.21
C GLU A 111 21.15 -4.86 11.16
N THR A 112 21.09 -3.54 11.35
CA THR A 112 20.03 -2.87 12.12
C THR A 112 18.64 -3.06 11.50
N LEU A 113 18.51 -3.05 10.17
CA LEU A 113 17.20 -3.26 9.49
C LEU A 113 16.62 -4.67 9.68
N TYR A 114 17.47 -5.70 9.76
CA TYR A 114 17.07 -7.09 9.96
C TYR A 114 17.09 -7.53 11.43
N ALA A 115 17.50 -6.66 12.36
CA ALA A 115 17.34 -6.91 13.78
C ALA A 115 15.85 -7.09 14.13
N ALA A 116 15.53 -8.07 14.98
CA ALA A 116 14.16 -8.30 15.39
C ALA A 116 13.59 -7.04 16.08
N PRO A 117 12.44 -6.50 15.64
CA PRO A 117 11.83 -5.37 16.32
C PRO A 117 11.40 -5.80 17.73
N ASP A 118 11.91 -5.13 18.75
CA ASP A 118 11.50 -5.35 20.13
C ASP A 118 10.02 -4.96 20.28
N GLU A 119 9.16 -5.95 20.55
CA GLU A 119 7.71 -5.74 20.69
C GLU A 119 7.36 -4.79 21.86
N SER A 120 8.34 -4.46 22.71
CA SER A 120 8.23 -3.54 23.84
C SER A 120 8.49 -2.07 23.49
N ALA A 121 8.67 -1.71 22.22
CA ALA A 121 9.00 -0.35 21.77
C ALA A 121 7.82 0.66 21.89
N GLU A 122 7.39 0.92 23.13
CA GLU A 122 6.47 1.99 23.48
C GLU A 122 7.03 3.35 23.01
N ALA A 123 6.21 4.13 22.30
CA ALA A 123 6.67 5.32 21.58
C ALA A 123 7.13 6.45 22.53
N ALA A 124 8.43 6.50 22.81
CA ALA A 124 9.03 7.53 23.64
C ALA A 124 8.79 8.96 23.08
N PRO A 125 8.27 9.91 23.87
CA PRO A 125 7.82 11.20 23.36
C PRO A 125 9.00 12.13 22.96
N LYS A 126 8.99 12.62 21.71
CA LYS A 126 9.98 13.55 21.17
C LYS A 126 10.05 14.85 22.00
N LYS A 127 11.10 14.99 22.82
CA LYS A 127 11.37 16.18 23.63
C LYS A 127 11.93 17.31 22.74
N LYS A 128 11.34 18.51 22.86
CA LYS A 128 11.59 19.69 22.02
C LYS A 128 13.07 20.08 21.90
N ALA A 129 13.57 20.17 20.67
CA ALA A 129 14.89 20.74 20.35
C ALA A 129 14.79 21.97 19.41
N ALA A 130 13.96 22.95 19.79
CA ALA A 130 14.04 24.29 19.21
C ALA A 130 15.11 25.12 19.93
N LYS A 131 15.78 26.03 19.19
CA LYS A 131 16.67 27.12 19.69
C LYS A 131 18.19 26.83 19.85
N LYS A 132 18.91 26.60 18.74
CA LYS A 132 20.27 27.17 18.57
C LYS A 132 20.80 27.27 17.11
N ALA A 133 20.11 28.00 16.24
CA ALA A 133 20.62 28.33 14.89
C ALA A 133 20.38 29.81 14.51
N ALA A 134 20.96 30.73 15.28
CA ALA A 134 20.83 32.18 15.05
C ALA A 134 22.10 32.96 15.43
N LYS A 135 23.21 32.71 14.70
CA LYS A 135 24.29 33.69 14.42
C LYS A 135 25.37 33.07 13.53
N LYS A 136 25.92 33.89 12.61
CA LYS A 136 27.07 33.63 11.72
C LYS A 136 26.73 32.69 10.53
N ALA A 137 26.90 33.06 9.25
CA ALA A 137 27.46 34.30 8.68
C ALA A 137 26.70 34.79 7.43
N THR A 138 26.37 36.07 7.42
CA THR A 138 26.12 36.85 6.21
C THR A 138 27.46 37.32 5.63
N ALA A 139 27.84 36.86 4.43
CA ALA A 139 28.55 37.63 3.38
C ALA A 139 29.21 36.73 2.32
N LYS A 140 28.60 36.62 1.13
CA LYS A 140 29.16 37.15 -0.14
C LYS A 140 28.11 37.05 -1.25
N LYS A 141 27.84 38.16 -1.94
CA LYS A 141 26.85 38.30 -3.03
C LYS A 141 27.57 38.79 -4.30
N ALA A 142 26.99 38.49 -5.47
CA ALA A 142 27.35 38.95 -6.83
C ALA A 142 28.60 38.29 -7.46
N ALA A 143 28.68 37.95 -8.77
CA ALA A 143 27.72 37.92 -9.91
C ALA A 143 28.19 36.83 -10.93
N ALA A 144 27.64 36.54 -12.12
CA ALA A 144 26.54 37.07 -12.96
C ALA A 144 26.01 35.89 -13.87
N LYS A 145 24.72 35.73 -14.21
CA LYS A 145 23.83 36.41 -15.19
C LYS A 145 23.86 35.85 -16.64
N LYS A 146 22.72 35.26 -17.08
CA LYS A 146 22.25 35.03 -18.49
C LYS A 146 23.10 34.05 -19.37
N ALA A 147 22.58 33.19 -20.26
CA ALA A 147 21.31 33.13 -21.00
C ALA A 147 21.07 31.74 -21.65
N ALA A 148 19.80 31.35 -21.84
CA ALA A 148 19.32 30.57 -23.00
C ALA A 148 18.69 31.58 -24.02
N PRO A 149 18.16 31.24 -25.23
CA PRO A 149 17.81 29.91 -25.77
C PRO A 149 17.93 29.72 -27.33
N LYS A 150 17.29 28.65 -27.87
CA LYS A 150 16.84 28.45 -29.29
C LYS A 150 17.96 28.18 -30.34
N LYS A 151 17.73 27.55 -31.51
CA LYS A 151 16.50 27.15 -32.26
C LYS A 151 16.79 26.06 -33.32
N ALA A 152 15.72 25.37 -33.80
CA ALA A 152 15.46 24.86 -35.18
C ALA A 152 16.53 23.99 -35.91
N ALA A 153 16.26 22.76 -36.39
CA ALA A 153 15.21 22.23 -37.28
C ALA A 153 15.48 22.37 -38.80
N ALA A 154 15.22 21.29 -39.57
CA ALA A 154 14.50 21.24 -40.86
C ALA A 154 15.08 20.33 -41.98
N LYS A 155 14.24 19.35 -42.40
CA LYS A 155 14.06 18.85 -43.79
C LYS A 155 15.25 18.02 -44.39
N LYS A 156 15.08 17.17 -45.42
CA LYS A 156 14.07 17.13 -46.50
C LYS A 156 13.98 15.74 -47.19
N ALA A 157 12.76 15.18 -47.32
CA ALA A 157 12.15 14.49 -48.50
C ALA A 157 12.93 13.36 -49.26
N THR A 158 12.41 12.52 -50.17
CA THR A 158 11.07 11.99 -50.59
C THR A 158 11.35 10.99 -51.73
N ALA A 159 10.68 9.83 -51.79
CA ALA A 159 10.23 9.20 -53.05
C ALA A 159 9.49 7.87 -52.81
N LYS A 160 8.19 7.80 -53.10
CA LYS A 160 7.59 6.58 -53.66
C LYS A 160 6.60 6.93 -54.77
N LYS A 161 6.78 6.23 -55.89
CA LYS A 161 6.21 6.48 -57.22
C LYS A 161 4.79 5.90 -57.31
N ALA A 162 3.84 6.68 -57.83
CA ALA A 162 2.53 6.21 -58.24
C ALA A 162 2.20 6.73 -59.66
N ALA A 163 1.79 5.83 -60.54
CA ALA A 163 1.46 6.05 -61.94
C ALA A 163 0.44 4.95 -62.34
N PRO A 164 -0.31 5.08 -63.46
CA PRO A 164 -1.75 5.28 -63.35
C PRO A 164 -2.57 4.07 -63.82
N LYS A 165 -3.90 4.12 -63.61
CA LYS A 165 -4.86 3.35 -64.41
C LYS A 165 -5.98 4.25 -64.94
N LYS A 166 -6.33 3.99 -66.20
CA LYS A 166 -7.48 4.54 -66.91
C LYS A 166 -8.76 3.88 -66.42
N SER A 167 -9.86 4.64 -66.40
CA SER A 167 -11.17 4.35 -67.00
C SER A 167 -11.97 5.63 -66.99
#